data_AF-A0A6L7VQW4-F1
#
_entry.id   AF-A0A6L7VQW4-F1
#
_cell.length_a   1.000
_cell.length_b   1.000
_cell.length_c   1.000
_cell.angle_alpha   90.00
_cell.angle_beta   90.00
_cell.angle_gamma   90.00
#
_symmetry.space_group_name_H-M   'P 1'
#
loop_
_entity.id
_entity.type
_entity.pdbx_description
1 polymer ?
#
loop_
_entity_poly.entity_id
_entity_poly.type
_entity_poly.pdbx_seq_one_letter_code
_entity_poly.pdbx_strand_id
1 'polypeptide(L)'
;MRKRLNAFFKALVWGSVVLVLPMLTACQSITNFEVQREPPLALLTPHQFDFSRSLARPPAHMSLVITDEMRAFVEPDIAKVKNERARVHALIRKLAVEGYYSDTYVDGLTQSAAATFTSKKGNCLSYTHMFIALARAAGLDARYELVNAPPTYIANEGVLVHLVHIRLRVLLPSRLYRERYVSIDFNRHSVKEFQGRVVSDQFARSLHYANDAVEYWRSGDNNLAFAYIGHAIKLAPKHPDHWVNLATFYKRLGLSEEALQINRYALSLDKSHVVALAGILEHAQGAEFVRLKTKVERRRAKNPYYQFALAQRAFEYSQMAEALFFIDRSLALERRNHRFFELKGSILKSLNNYEEAYSSYENALNFAKTPAEKQRYQRELDVLDQLLTGKA
;
A
#
# COMPACT_ATOMS: atom_id res chain seq x y z
N MET A 1 7.45 85.61 8.33
CA MET A 1 7.80 86.90 7.70
C MET A 1 9.29 87.15 7.94
N ARG A 2 10.09 87.26 6.87
CA ARG A 2 11.54 87.62 6.81
C ARG A 2 12.53 86.63 7.48
N LYS A 3 13.26 85.85 6.68
CA LYS A 3 14.51 86.16 5.94
C LYS A 3 15.75 86.16 6.84
N ARG A 4 16.70 85.26 6.52
CA ARG A 4 18.15 85.49 6.27
C ARG A 4 18.89 84.17 6.54
N LEU A 5 19.31 83.41 5.53
CA LEU A 5 20.45 83.59 4.61
C LEU A 5 21.79 83.89 5.29
N ASN A 6 22.77 83.06 4.90
CA ASN A 6 24.23 83.25 4.88
C ASN A 6 24.97 83.09 6.20
N ALA A 7 26.20 82.59 6.26
CA ALA A 7 27.10 81.86 5.36
C ALA A 7 28.42 81.71 6.17
N PHE A 8 29.34 80.85 5.69
CA PHE A 8 30.73 80.70 6.16
C PHE A 8 30.88 80.02 7.54
N PHE A 9 31.81 79.09 7.78
CA PHE A 9 33.22 79.07 7.40
C PHE A 9 33.75 77.63 7.35
N LYS A 10 34.76 77.43 6.50
CA LYS A 10 35.56 76.21 6.34
C LYS A 10 36.34 75.89 7.63
N ALA A 11 36.36 74.63 8.04
CA ALA A 11 37.46 74.05 8.81
C ALA A 11 37.66 72.59 8.42
N LEU A 12 38.85 72.34 7.89
CA LEU A 12 39.37 71.09 7.36
C LEU A 12 39.93 70.27 8.53
N VAL A 13 39.38 69.10 8.83
CA VAL A 13 40.14 68.06 9.57
C VAL A 13 39.87 66.73 8.88
N TRP A 14 40.91 66.28 8.17
CA TRP A 14 41.02 64.93 7.66
C TRP A 14 41.07 63.94 8.83
N GLY A 15 40.08 63.07 8.93
CA GLY A 15 40.02 61.98 9.89
C GLY A 15 39.33 60.77 9.29
N SER A 16 40.14 59.79 8.89
CA SER A 16 39.80 58.36 8.83
C SER A 16 38.60 57.95 7.97
N VAL A 17 38.88 57.61 6.70
CA VAL A 17 38.00 56.77 5.88
C VAL A 17 37.95 55.38 6.50
N VAL A 18 36.96 55.13 7.36
CA VAL A 18 36.54 53.76 7.70
C VAL A 18 35.72 53.25 6.52
N LEU A 19 36.38 52.41 5.72
CA LEU A 19 35.77 51.67 4.62
C LEU A 19 34.82 50.63 5.22
N VAL A 20 33.57 51.02 5.44
CA VAL A 20 32.47 50.08 5.76
C VAL A 20 32.15 49.35 4.47
N LEU A 21 32.75 48.17 4.28
CA LEU A 21 32.32 47.21 3.27
C LEU A 21 30.85 46.84 3.57
N PRO A 22 29.89 47.09 2.66
CA PRO A 22 28.57 46.52 2.83
C PRO A 22 28.70 45.03 2.56
N MET A 23 28.50 44.21 3.60
CA MET A 23 28.32 42.78 3.44
C MET A 23 27.06 42.56 2.60
N LEU A 24 27.28 42.34 1.29
CA LEU A 24 26.31 41.77 0.38
C LEU A 24 26.04 40.35 0.89
N THR A 25 25.06 40.24 1.78
CA THR A 25 24.42 38.97 2.09
C THR A 25 23.71 38.54 0.81
N ALA A 26 24.38 37.67 0.07
CA ALA A 26 23.75 36.94 -1.01
C ALA A 26 22.51 36.27 -0.42
N CYS A 27 21.34 36.63 -0.94
CA CYS A 27 20.14 35.82 -0.81
C CYS A 27 20.53 34.42 -1.30
N GLN A 28 20.78 33.49 -0.38
CA GLN A 28 20.90 32.09 -0.74
C GLN A 28 19.56 31.71 -1.33
N SER A 29 19.57 31.53 -2.65
CA SER A 29 18.51 30.90 -3.40
C SER A 29 18.10 29.64 -2.66
N ILE A 30 16.83 29.60 -2.26
CA ILE A 30 16.16 28.41 -1.75
C ILE A 30 16.58 27.26 -2.64
N THR A 31 17.32 26.30 -2.08
CA THR A 31 17.81 25.13 -2.80
C THR A 31 16.62 24.50 -3.52
N ASN A 32 16.63 24.63 -4.84
CA ASN A 32 15.77 23.82 -5.68
C ASN A 32 16.08 22.39 -5.29
N PHE A 33 15.06 21.70 -4.78
CA PHE A 33 15.13 20.29 -4.40
C PHE A 33 15.90 19.55 -5.49
N GLU A 34 17.11 19.09 -5.21
CA GLU A 34 17.90 18.40 -6.21
C GLU A 34 17.14 17.13 -6.55
N VAL A 35 16.46 17.16 -7.69
CA VAL A 35 15.58 16.06 -8.11
C VAL A 35 16.53 14.95 -8.51
N GLN A 36 16.69 13.98 -7.62
CA GLN A 36 17.45 12.77 -7.91
C GLN A 36 16.70 11.97 -8.98
N ARG A 37 17.06 12.19 -10.25
CA ARG A 37 16.43 11.58 -11.43
C ARG A 37 17.06 10.24 -11.80
N GLU A 38 18.32 10.04 -11.45
CA GLU A 38 19.03 8.79 -11.70
C GLU A 38 18.90 7.84 -10.50
N PRO A 39 18.73 6.53 -10.75
CA PRO A 39 18.70 5.54 -9.68
C PRO A 39 20.04 5.54 -8.94
N PRO A 40 20.05 5.53 -7.60
CA PRO A 40 21.29 5.46 -6.82
C PRO A 40 21.85 4.04 -6.85
N LEU A 41 22.27 3.56 -8.03
CA LEU A 41 22.68 2.17 -8.25
C LEU A 41 23.88 1.75 -7.39
N ALA A 42 24.75 2.70 -7.01
CA ALA A 42 25.84 2.44 -6.08
C ALA A 42 25.34 1.93 -4.71
N LEU A 43 24.14 2.33 -4.29
CA LEU A 43 23.48 1.87 -3.06
C LEU A 43 22.81 0.49 -3.24
N LEU A 44 22.93 -0.15 -4.41
CA LEU A 44 22.57 -1.56 -4.61
C LEU A 44 23.77 -2.50 -4.48
N THR A 45 24.98 -1.94 -4.33
CA THR A 45 26.24 -2.70 -4.16
C THR A 45 27.12 -2.10 -3.05
N PRO A 46 26.61 -1.90 -1.83
CA PRO A 46 27.42 -1.42 -0.71
C PRO A 46 28.51 -2.44 -0.38
N HIS A 47 29.73 -1.98 -0.13
CA HIS A 47 30.86 -2.83 0.30
C HIS A 47 30.58 -3.65 1.58
N GLN A 48 29.57 -3.23 2.35
CA GLN A 48 29.19 -3.81 3.64
C GLN A 48 28.25 -5.02 3.52
N PHE A 49 27.57 -5.19 2.38
CA PHE A 49 26.63 -6.30 2.17
C PHE A 49 27.07 -7.16 1.00
N ASP A 50 27.14 -8.46 1.24
CA ASP A 50 27.60 -9.39 0.23
C ASP A 50 26.51 -9.68 -0.82
N PHE A 51 26.50 -8.85 -1.87
CA PHE A 51 25.66 -9.08 -3.05
C PHE A 51 26.05 -10.38 -3.79
N SER A 52 27.20 -11.00 -3.50
CA SER A 52 27.64 -12.27 -4.10
C SER A 52 26.92 -13.50 -3.55
N ARG A 53 26.17 -13.39 -2.43
CA ARG A 53 25.01 -14.27 -2.13
C ARG A 53 23.88 -14.14 -3.16
N SER A 54 24.15 -13.51 -4.29
CA SER A 54 23.42 -13.53 -5.55
C SER A 54 22.69 -14.86 -5.76
N LEU A 55 21.37 -14.77 -5.71
CA LEU A 55 20.48 -15.81 -6.20
C LEU A 55 20.69 -15.95 -7.71
N ALA A 56 21.63 -16.81 -8.13
CA ALA A 56 21.95 -17.05 -9.54
C ALA A 56 20.72 -17.50 -10.36
N ARG A 57 19.72 -18.09 -9.68
CA ARG A 57 18.39 -18.39 -10.20
C ARG A 57 17.34 -18.08 -9.12
N PRO A 58 16.10 -17.75 -9.51
CA PRO A 58 15.00 -17.67 -8.56
C PRO A 58 14.87 -18.97 -7.78
N PRO A 59 14.73 -18.92 -6.44
CA PRO A 59 14.43 -20.08 -5.65
C PRO A 59 13.19 -20.84 -6.14
N ALA A 60 13.15 -22.15 -5.92
CA ALA A 60 12.01 -22.98 -6.32
C ALA A 60 10.68 -22.51 -5.70
N HIS A 61 10.72 -21.91 -4.50
CA HIS A 61 9.56 -21.33 -3.85
C HIS A 61 9.02 -20.05 -4.53
N MET A 62 9.65 -19.54 -5.59
CA MET A 62 9.12 -18.43 -6.40
C MET A 62 8.46 -18.88 -7.72
N SER A 63 8.40 -20.18 -7.96
CA SER A 63 8.02 -20.74 -9.25
C SER A 63 6.50 -20.78 -9.49
N LEU A 64 6.09 -20.58 -10.75
CA LEU A 64 4.74 -20.87 -11.25
C LEU A 64 4.63 -22.27 -11.89
N VAL A 65 5.63 -23.13 -11.66
CA VAL A 65 5.60 -24.52 -12.13
C VAL A 65 4.41 -25.25 -11.51
N ILE A 66 3.73 -26.00 -12.36
CA ILE A 66 2.63 -26.88 -11.99
C ILE A 66 3.13 -28.31 -11.80
N THR A 67 2.71 -28.98 -10.73
CA THR A 67 3.01 -30.39 -10.45
C THR A 67 2.01 -31.32 -11.14
N ASP A 68 2.32 -32.62 -11.21
CA ASP A 68 1.38 -33.62 -11.76
C ASP A 68 0.08 -33.69 -10.96
N GLU A 69 0.15 -33.55 -9.63
CA GLU A 69 -1.01 -33.48 -8.75
C GLU A 69 -1.90 -32.27 -9.10
N MET A 70 -1.30 -31.09 -9.32
CA MET A 70 -2.03 -29.91 -9.75
C MET A 70 -2.63 -30.05 -11.16
N ARG A 71 -1.97 -30.76 -12.08
CA ARG A 71 -2.54 -31.07 -13.41
C ARG A 71 -3.75 -32.00 -13.26
N ALA A 72 -3.61 -33.06 -12.47
CA ALA A 72 -4.69 -33.99 -12.16
C ALA A 72 -5.86 -33.31 -11.42
N PHE A 73 -5.60 -32.23 -10.68
CA PHE A 73 -6.64 -31.41 -10.09
C PHE A 73 -7.52 -30.71 -11.14
N VAL A 74 -6.94 -30.36 -12.30
CA VAL A 74 -7.58 -29.54 -13.34
C VAL A 74 -8.18 -30.40 -14.48
N GLU A 75 -7.45 -31.37 -15.00
CA GLU A 75 -7.79 -32.07 -16.25
C GLU A 75 -9.12 -32.87 -16.25
N PRO A 76 -9.50 -33.59 -15.17
CA PRO A 76 -10.68 -34.45 -15.20
C PRO A 76 -11.99 -33.68 -15.39
N ASP A 77 -12.11 -32.53 -14.71
CA ASP A 77 -13.39 -31.84 -14.51
C ASP A 77 -13.39 -30.38 -14.98
N ILE A 78 -12.24 -29.70 -14.96
CA ILE A 78 -12.15 -28.26 -15.19
C ILE A 78 -11.78 -27.97 -16.64
N ALA A 79 -10.72 -28.58 -17.15
CA ALA A 79 -10.24 -28.32 -18.51
C ALA A 79 -11.30 -28.61 -19.60
N LYS A 80 -12.18 -29.59 -19.36
CA LYS A 80 -13.25 -30.00 -20.29
C LYS A 80 -14.43 -29.02 -20.35
N VAL A 81 -14.54 -28.08 -19.40
CA VAL A 81 -15.62 -27.09 -19.39
C VAL A 81 -15.43 -26.11 -20.57
N LYS A 82 -16.31 -26.16 -21.56
CA LYS A 82 -16.20 -25.36 -22.80
C LYS A 82 -16.25 -23.84 -22.55
N ASN A 83 -17.14 -23.39 -21.67
CA ASN A 83 -17.30 -21.96 -21.37
C ASN A 83 -16.24 -21.49 -20.37
N GLU A 84 -15.38 -20.54 -20.75
CA GLU A 84 -14.28 -20.06 -19.90
C GLU A 84 -14.74 -19.47 -18.58
N ARG A 85 -15.85 -18.72 -18.55
CA ARG A 85 -16.39 -18.20 -17.29
C ARG A 85 -16.88 -19.32 -16.38
N ALA A 86 -17.55 -20.32 -16.94
CA ALA A 86 -17.97 -21.50 -16.19
C ALA A 86 -16.76 -22.29 -15.68
N ARG A 87 -15.67 -22.37 -16.47
CA ARG A 87 -14.41 -22.99 -16.09
C ARG A 87 -13.75 -22.28 -14.91
N VAL A 88 -13.69 -20.95 -14.93
CA VAL A 88 -13.22 -20.14 -13.79
C VAL A 88 -14.04 -20.44 -12.54
N HIS A 89 -15.38 -20.43 -12.64
CA HIS A 89 -16.24 -20.73 -11.49
C HIS A 89 -16.10 -22.18 -11.00
N ALA A 90 -15.89 -23.14 -11.90
CA ALA A 90 -15.64 -24.54 -11.53
C ALA A 90 -14.35 -24.67 -10.73
N LEU A 91 -13.28 -23.97 -11.14
CA LEU A 91 -12.00 -23.96 -10.42
C LEU A 91 -12.15 -23.34 -9.02
N ILE A 92 -12.81 -22.18 -8.90
CA ILE A 92 -13.09 -21.54 -7.61
C ILE A 92 -13.87 -22.48 -6.69
N ARG A 93 -14.93 -23.12 -7.21
CA ARG A 93 -15.76 -24.04 -6.42
C ARG A 93 -14.96 -25.26 -5.96
N LYS A 94 -14.14 -25.85 -6.83
CA LYS A 94 -13.31 -27.02 -6.47
C LYS A 94 -12.32 -26.66 -5.37
N LEU A 95 -11.64 -25.52 -5.48
CA LEU A 95 -10.75 -25.00 -4.43
C LEU A 95 -11.51 -24.75 -3.10
N ALA A 96 -12.73 -24.21 -3.16
CA ALA A 96 -13.54 -23.99 -1.96
C ALA A 96 -13.92 -25.30 -1.26
N VAL A 97 -14.39 -26.29 -2.01
CA VAL A 97 -14.76 -27.62 -1.49
C VAL A 97 -13.55 -28.32 -0.87
N GLU A 98 -12.37 -28.14 -1.46
CA GLU A 98 -11.11 -28.70 -0.98
C GLU A 98 -10.47 -27.88 0.17
N GLY A 99 -11.18 -26.89 0.70
CA GLY A 99 -10.79 -26.18 1.92
C GLY A 99 -9.72 -25.11 1.75
N TYR A 100 -9.43 -24.66 0.52
CA TYR A 100 -8.39 -23.63 0.28
C TYR A 100 -8.74 -22.24 0.84
N TYR A 101 -9.97 -22.01 1.27
CA TYR A 101 -10.46 -20.70 1.76
C TYR A 101 -10.80 -20.68 3.27
N SER A 102 -10.51 -21.76 3.99
CA SER A 102 -10.92 -21.94 5.40
C SER A 102 -9.73 -21.87 6.36
N ASP A 103 -9.45 -20.66 6.87
CA ASP A 103 -8.43 -20.39 7.92
C ASP A 103 -6.99 -20.74 7.54
N THR A 104 -6.68 -20.41 6.30
CA THR A 104 -5.44 -20.77 5.60
C THR A 104 -4.58 -19.57 5.19
N TYR A 105 -5.02 -18.34 5.49
CA TYR A 105 -4.30 -17.12 5.13
C TYR A 105 -3.23 -16.78 6.18
N VAL A 106 -1.99 -16.58 5.73
CA VAL A 106 -0.84 -16.28 6.60
C VAL A 106 -0.05 -15.11 6.01
N ASP A 107 -0.12 -13.93 6.62
CA ASP A 107 0.42 -12.66 6.09
C ASP A 107 1.90 -12.73 5.68
N GLY A 108 2.75 -13.29 6.55
CA GLY A 108 4.20 -13.41 6.34
C GLY A 108 4.64 -14.57 5.45
N LEU A 109 3.72 -15.37 4.92
CA LEU A 109 4.06 -16.57 4.16
C LEU A 109 3.87 -16.35 2.65
N THR A 110 4.97 -16.03 1.96
CA THR A 110 5.00 -15.99 0.49
C THR A 110 5.60 -17.29 -0.06
N GLN A 111 4.88 -18.00 -0.93
CA GLN A 111 5.29 -19.32 -1.43
C GLN A 111 4.97 -19.51 -2.92
N SER A 112 5.48 -20.59 -3.50
CA SER A 112 5.25 -20.94 -4.90
C SER A 112 3.83 -21.45 -5.11
N ALA A 113 3.41 -21.48 -6.37
CA ALA A 113 2.13 -22.08 -6.74
C ALA A 113 1.99 -23.52 -6.21
N ALA A 114 3.03 -24.34 -6.37
CA ALA A 114 3.05 -25.72 -5.90
C ALA A 114 3.05 -25.84 -4.37
N ALA A 115 3.89 -25.04 -3.69
CA ALA A 115 3.96 -25.08 -2.23
C ALA A 115 2.65 -24.64 -1.59
N THR A 116 2.00 -23.58 -2.09
CA THR A 116 0.68 -23.14 -1.65
C THR A 116 -0.40 -24.18 -1.95
N PHE A 117 -0.31 -24.87 -3.09
CA PHE A 117 -1.24 -25.94 -3.41
C PHE A 117 -1.18 -27.09 -2.40
N THR A 118 0.02 -27.54 -2.06
CA THR A 118 0.24 -28.64 -1.10
C THR A 118 -0.05 -28.23 0.34
N SER A 119 0.44 -27.07 0.78
CA SER A 119 0.29 -26.61 2.15
C SER A 119 -1.12 -26.09 2.46
N LYS A 120 -1.86 -25.69 1.41
CA LYS A 120 -3.08 -24.89 1.50
C LYS A 120 -2.88 -23.67 2.38
N LYS A 121 -1.69 -23.05 2.40
CA LYS A 121 -1.36 -21.89 3.23
C LYS A 121 -0.59 -20.85 2.42
N GLY A 122 -0.77 -19.59 2.77
CA GLY A 122 -0.02 -18.47 2.20
C GLY A 122 -0.75 -17.14 2.30
N ASN A 123 -0.11 -16.08 1.83
CA ASN A 123 -0.72 -14.77 1.67
C ASN A 123 -1.37 -14.57 0.29
N CYS A 124 -1.85 -13.35 -0.01
CA CYS A 124 -2.52 -13.03 -1.26
C CYS A 124 -1.69 -13.35 -2.50
N LEU A 125 -0.37 -13.07 -2.47
CA LEU A 125 0.52 -13.34 -3.60
C LEU A 125 0.69 -14.85 -3.84
N SER A 126 0.81 -15.63 -2.75
CA SER A 126 0.90 -17.10 -2.79
C SER A 126 -0.33 -17.74 -3.44
N TYR A 127 -1.53 -17.38 -2.98
CA TYR A 127 -2.78 -17.87 -3.60
C TYR A 127 -2.93 -17.39 -5.05
N THR A 128 -2.47 -16.18 -5.36
CA THR A 128 -2.48 -15.64 -6.72
C THR A 128 -1.55 -16.45 -7.63
N HIS A 129 -0.34 -16.79 -7.18
CA HIS A 129 0.58 -17.69 -7.87
C HIS A 129 -0.08 -19.05 -8.16
N MET A 130 -0.63 -19.68 -7.13
CA MET A 130 -1.30 -20.98 -7.24
C MET A 130 -2.45 -20.95 -8.23
N PHE A 131 -3.37 -19.99 -8.09
CA PHE A 131 -4.55 -19.93 -8.94
C PHE A 131 -4.18 -19.63 -10.39
N ILE A 132 -3.22 -18.74 -10.65
CA ILE A 132 -2.75 -18.46 -12.00
C ILE A 132 -2.14 -19.72 -12.63
N ALA A 133 -1.34 -20.50 -11.90
CA ALA A 133 -0.79 -21.75 -12.41
C ALA A 133 -1.90 -22.76 -12.78
N LEU A 134 -2.88 -22.97 -11.89
CA LEU A 134 -4.02 -23.86 -12.15
C LEU A 134 -4.90 -23.37 -13.31
N ALA A 135 -5.20 -22.08 -13.36
CA ALA A 135 -6.03 -21.49 -14.40
C ALA A 135 -5.37 -21.59 -15.78
N ARG A 136 -4.06 -21.34 -15.86
CA ARG A 136 -3.29 -21.51 -17.11
C ARG A 136 -3.23 -22.96 -17.56
N ALA A 137 -3.06 -23.91 -16.63
CA ALA A 137 -3.18 -25.33 -16.94
C ALA A 137 -4.59 -25.73 -17.40
N ALA A 138 -5.62 -25.01 -16.96
CA ALA A 138 -6.99 -25.16 -17.44
C ALA A 138 -7.25 -24.46 -18.79
N GLY A 139 -6.21 -23.92 -19.45
CA GLY A 139 -6.32 -23.19 -20.71
C GLY A 139 -7.03 -21.84 -20.59
N LEU A 140 -6.90 -21.16 -19.45
CA LEU A 140 -7.44 -19.81 -19.23
C LEU A 140 -6.32 -18.75 -19.30
N ASP A 141 -6.64 -17.56 -19.83
CA ASP A 141 -5.75 -16.40 -19.80
C ASP A 141 -5.83 -15.70 -18.43
N ALA A 142 -5.06 -16.23 -17.48
CA ALA A 142 -4.96 -15.68 -16.13
C ALA A 142 -3.71 -14.80 -15.97
N ARG A 143 -3.94 -13.58 -15.46
CA ARG A 143 -2.93 -12.52 -15.31
C ARG A 143 -2.96 -11.93 -13.91
N TYR A 144 -1.80 -11.45 -13.46
CA TYR A 144 -1.69 -10.67 -12.25
C TYR A 144 -2.28 -9.27 -12.47
N GLU A 145 -2.93 -8.75 -11.45
CA GLU A 145 -3.43 -7.39 -11.42
C GLU A 145 -2.98 -6.71 -10.13
N LEU A 146 -2.11 -5.70 -10.29
CA LEU A 146 -1.69 -4.83 -9.21
C LEU A 146 -2.85 -3.89 -8.87
N VAL A 147 -3.21 -3.85 -7.60
CA VAL A 147 -4.30 -3.02 -7.13
C VAL A 147 -3.73 -1.93 -6.24
N ASN A 148 -4.16 -0.69 -6.49
CA ASN A 148 -3.93 0.40 -5.55
C ASN A 148 -4.92 0.24 -4.39
N ALA A 149 -4.72 -0.80 -3.60
CA ALA A 149 -5.51 -1.04 -2.41
C ALA A 149 -5.12 -0.03 -1.33
N PRO A 150 -6.06 0.32 -0.47
CA PRO A 150 -5.80 1.22 0.62
C PRO A 150 -4.81 0.62 1.62
N PRO A 151 -4.02 1.46 2.30
CA PRO A 151 -3.15 0.98 3.37
C PRO A 151 -4.01 0.32 4.45
N THR A 152 -3.60 -0.86 4.90
CA THR A 152 -4.19 -1.51 6.08
C THR A 152 -3.41 -1.09 7.31
N TYR A 153 -4.11 -0.66 8.35
CA TYR A 153 -3.50 -0.41 9.65
C TYR A 153 -3.13 -1.74 10.30
N ILE A 154 -1.89 -1.89 10.77
CA ILE A 154 -1.49 -2.99 11.63
C ILE A 154 -1.47 -2.45 13.06
N ALA A 155 -2.52 -2.78 13.80
CA ALA A 155 -2.82 -2.22 15.11
C ALA A 155 -1.70 -2.38 16.15
N ASN A 156 -1.04 -3.53 16.14
CA ASN A 156 -0.10 -3.92 17.18
C ASN A 156 1.25 -3.17 17.13
N GLU A 157 1.55 -2.42 16.06
CA GLU A 157 2.86 -1.78 15.88
C GLU A 157 2.78 -0.25 15.78
N GLY A 158 1.57 0.35 15.77
CA GLY A 158 1.41 1.80 15.63
C GLY A 158 1.84 2.36 14.26
N VAL A 159 2.04 1.49 13.26
CA VAL A 159 2.52 1.85 11.91
C VAL A 159 1.42 1.64 10.87
N LEU A 160 1.19 2.67 10.04
CA LEU A 160 0.43 2.54 8.80
C LEU A 160 1.32 1.88 7.74
N VAL A 161 1.02 0.63 7.41
CA VAL A 161 1.74 -0.09 6.36
C VAL A 161 1.06 0.19 5.03
N HIS A 162 1.84 0.75 4.09
CA HIS A 162 1.42 0.80 2.70
C HIS A 162 1.61 -0.59 2.10
N LEU A 163 0.54 -1.37 2.00
CA LEU A 163 0.58 -2.68 1.38
C LEU A 163 0.28 -2.54 -0.12
N VAL A 164 1.22 -3.01 -0.93
CA VAL A 164 0.97 -3.29 -2.33
C VAL A 164 0.11 -4.55 -2.39
N HIS A 165 -1.13 -4.42 -2.84
CA HIS A 165 -2.04 -5.56 -2.95
C HIS A 165 -2.11 -6.09 -4.39
N ILE A 166 -2.15 -7.40 -4.52
CA ILE A 166 -2.27 -8.08 -5.80
C ILE A 166 -3.51 -8.96 -5.81
N ARG A 167 -4.18 -8.95 -6.95
CA ARG A 167 -5.27 -9.87 -7.25
C ARG A 167 -5.02 -10.53 -8.60
N LEU A 168 -5.92 -11.42 -9.01
CA LEU A 168 -5.85 -12.04 -10.33
C LEU A 168 -7.00 -11.57 -11.21
N ARG A 169 -6.75 -11.56 -12.52
CA ARG A 169 -7.72 -11.29 -13.56
C ARG A 169 -7.67 -12.42 -14.59
N VAL A 170 -8.80 -13.07 -14.85
CA VAL A 170 -8.96 -14.00 -15.97
C VAL A 170 -9.67 -13.29 -17.10
N LEU A 171 -8.99 -13.16 -18.24
CA LEU A 171 -9.59 -12.59 -19.46
C LEU A 171 -10.54 -13.62 -20.08
N LEU A 172 -11.65 -13.13 -20.60
CA LEU A 172 -12.67 -13.92 -21.29
C LEU A 172 -12.76 -13.48 -22.75
N PRO A 173 -13.25 -14.34 -23.67
CA PRO A 173 -13.30 -14.02 -25.08
C PRO A 173 -14.30 -12.88 -25.30
N SER A 174 -13.86 -11.85 -26.02
CA SER A 174 -14.72 -10.73 -26.42
C SER A 174 -15.20 -10.92 -27.85
N ARG A 175 -16.46 -10.57 -28.11
CA ARG A 175 -17.04 -10.54 -29.47
C ARG A 175 -17.18 -9.14 -30.07
N LEU A 176 -17.08 -8.09 -29.25
CA LEU A 176 -17.42 -6.71 -29.63
C LEU A 176 -16.65 -5.71 -28.75
N TYR A 177 -15.36 -5.48 -29.06
CA TYR A 177 -14.45 -4.42 -28.51
C TYR A 177 -14.46 -4.12 -27.00
N ARG A 178 -15.13 -4.94 -26.17
CA ARG A 178 -15.26 -4.76 -24.73
C ARG A 178 -14.54 -5.90 -24.05
N GLU A 179 -13.44 -5.57 -23.39
CA GLU A 179 -12.70 -6.54 -22.58
C GLU A 179 -13.63 -7.12 -21.51
N ARG A 180 -13.74 -8.45 -21.46
CA ARG A 180 -14.52 -9.16 -20.44
C ARG A 180 -13.53 -9.90 -19.57
N TYR A 181 -13.70 -9.79 -18.26
CA TYR A 181 -12.84 -10.49 -17.32
C TYR A 181 -13.59 -10.92 -16.06
N VAL A 182 -12.95 -11.81 -15.30
CA VAL A 182 -13.31 -12.16 -13.92
C VAL A 182 -12.13 -11.81 -13.03
N SER A 183 -12.35 -10.94 -12.04
CA SER A 183 -11.35 -10.66 -11.00
C SER A 183 -11.62 -11.49 -9.76
N ILE A 184 -10.57 -12.10 -9.22
CA ILE A 184 -10.60 -12.90 -8.00
C ILE A 184 -9.56 -12.33 -7.05
N ASP A 185 -9.96 -12.18 -5.79
CA ASP A 185 -9.12 -11.66 -4.73
C ASP A 185 -9.12 -12.64 -3.57
N PHE A 186 -7.92 -12.94 -3.06
CA PHE A 186 -7.73 -13.88 -1.96
C PHE A 186 -7.58 -13.19 -0.60
N ASN A 187 -7.47 -11.86 -0.58
CA ASN A 187 -7.58 -11.11 0.65
C ASN A 187 -9.08 -11.00 1.01
N ARG A 188 -9.45 -11.34 2.25
CA ARG A 188 -10.82 -11.55 2.75
C ARG A 188 -11.74 -10.30 2.72
N HIS A 189 -11.35 -9.23 2.03
CA HIS A 189 -12.11 -8.00 1.91
C HIS A 189 -12.34 -7.66 0.43
N SER A 190 -13.53 -7.21 0.06
CA SER A 190 -13.97 -7.06 -1.33
C SER A 190 -13.20 -5.99 -2.10
N VAL A 191 -12.01 -6.33 -2.58
CA VAL A 191 -11.15 -5.42 -3.35
C VAL A 191 -11.66 -5.19 -4.79
N LYS A 192 -12.82 -5.76 -5.17
CA LYS A 192 -13.44 -5.56 -6.49
C LYS A 192 -13.69 -4.09 -6.84
N GLU A 193 -13.67 -3.21 -5.84
CA GLU A 193 -13.93 -1.77 -5.99
C GLU A 193 -12.72 -0.98 -6.46
N PHE A 194 -11.51 -1.52 -6.30
CA PHE A 194 -10.29 -0.78 -6.59
C PHE A 194 -9.86 -0.96 -8.04
N GLN A 195 -9.43 0.15 -8.63
CA GLN A 195 -8.79 0.15 -9.94
C GLN A 195 -7.48 -0.62 -9.84
N GLY A 196 -7.30 -1.56 -10.77
CA GLY A 196 -6.09 -2.34 -10.87
C GLY A 196 -5.52 -2.27 -12.28
N ARG A 197 -4.21 -2.54 -12.36
CA ARG A 197 -3.44 -2.57 -13.60
C ARG A 197 -2.89 -3.98 -13.78
N VAL A 198 -3.10 -4.57 -14.94
CA VAL A 198 -2.48 -5.86 -15.28
C VAL A 198 -0.96 -5.71 -15.28
N VAL A 199 -0.28 -6.66 -14.65
CA VAL A 199 1.19 -6.68 -14.53
C VAL A 199 1.75 -8.02 -15.03
N SER A 200 3.02 -8.01 -15.42
CA SER A 200 3.70 -9.21 -15.92
C SER A 200 4.05 -10.17 -14.79
N ASP A 201 4.30 -11.44 -15.14
CA ASP A 201 4.84 -12.43 -14.21
C ASP A 201 6.18 -11.98 -13.62
N GLN A 202 7.00 -11.29 -14.41
CA GLN A 202 8.25 -10.69 -13.92
C GLN A 202 8.00 -9.66 -12.83
N PHE A 203 6.99 -8.80 -12.98
CA PHE A 203 6.62 -7.84 -11.94
C PHE A 203 6.09 -8.56 -10.69
N ALA A 204 5.24 -9.58 -10.85
CA ALA A 204 4.77 -10.39 -9.72
C ALA A 204 5.92 -11.08 -8.97
N ARG A 205 6.93 -11.59 -9.70
CA ARG A 205 8.18 -12.09 -9.07
C ARG A 205 8.89 -11.01 -8.28
N SER A 206 8.94 -9.76 -8.78
CA SER A 206 9.56 -8.65 -8.02
C SER A 206 8.87 -8.41 -6.67
N LEU A 207 7.54 -8.57 -6.60
CA LEU A 207 6.80 -8.48 -5.33
C LEU A 207 7.11 -9.66 -4.41
N HIS A 208 7.29 -10.87 -4.96
CA HIS A 208 7.71 -12.02 -4.19
C HIS A 208 9.09 -11.79 -3.54
N TYR A 209 10.07 -11.32 -4.33
CA TYR A 209 11.39 -10.93 -3.82
C TYR A 209 11.28 -9.86 -2.73
N ALA A 210 10.39 -8.86 -2.89
CA ALA A 210 10.19 -7.83 -1.88
C ALA A 210 9.59 -8.38 -0.57
N ASN A 211 8.65 -9.32 -0.65
CA ASN A 211 8.10 -9.99 0.54
C ASN A 211 9.17 -10.81 1.27
N ASP A 212 9.96 -11.60 0.53
CA ASP A 212 11.06 -12.38 1.10
C ASP A 212 12.10 -11.46 1.76
N ALA A 213 12.41 -10.31 1.13
CA ALA A 213 13.32 -9.34 1.72
C ALA A 213 12.83 -8.83 3.08
N VAL A 214 11.53 -8.54 3.21
CA VAL A 214 10.92 -8.13 4.48
C VAL A 214 10.98 -9.27 5.50
N GLU A 215 10.77 -10.52 5.09
CA GLU A 215 10.78 -11.66 6.00
C GLU A 215 12.20 -11.98 6.52
N TYR A 216 13.20 -12.04 5.63
CA TYR A 216 14.60 -12.20 6.04
C TYR A 216 15.08 -11.05 6.91
N TRP A 217 14.61 -9.84 6.64
CA TRP A 217 14.91 -8.69 7.47
C TRP A 217 14.29 -8.85 8.87
N ARG A 218 13.03 -9.30 8.99
CA ARG A 218 12.38 -9.60 10.28
C ARG A 218 13.10 -10.70 11.06
N SER A 219 13.64 -11.71 10.37
CA SER A 219 14.43 -12.78 10.99
C SER A 219 15.87 -12.39 11.30
N GLY A 220 16.30 -11.17 10.96
CA GLY A 220 17.64 -10.64 11.24
C GLY A 220 18.73 -11.01 10.21
N ASP A 221 18.40 -11.71 9.12
CA ASP A 221 19.35 -11.98 8.03
C ASP A 221 19.40 -10.79 7.06
N ASN A 222 20.15 -9.77 7.46
CA ASN A 222 20.31 -8.54 6.67
C ASN A 222 20.97 -8.80 5.30
N ASN A 223 21.81 -9.84 5.18
CA ASN A 223 22.46 -10.15 3.91
C ASN A 223 21.46 -10.69 2.89
N LEU A 224 20.62 -11.65 3.29
CA LEU A 224 19.56 -12.13 2.42
C LEU A 224 18.53 -11.04 2.16
N ALA A 225 18.09 -10.31 3.19
CA ALA A 225 17.16 -9.18 3.00
C ALA A 225 17.63 -8.21 1.91
N PHE A 226 18.91 -7.80 1.98
CA PHE A 226 19.51 -6.91 0.99
C PHE A 226 19.57 -7.54 -0.41
N ALA A 227 19.97 -8.80 -0.52
CA ALA A 227 20.02 -9.51 -1.79
C ALA A 227 18.63 -9.61 -2.45
N TYR A 228 17.60 -9.99 -1.68
CA TYR A 228 16.23 -10.14 -2.17
C TYR A 228 15.63 -8.79 -2.60
N ILE A 229 15.80 -7.71 -1.83
CA ILE A 229 15.30 -6.39 -2.26
C ILE A 229 16.03 -5.87 -3.50
N GLY A 230 17.33 -6.14 -3.63
CA GLY A 230 18.10 -5.83 -4.83
C GLY A 230 17.57 -6.55 -6.08
N HIS A 231 17.16 -7.82 -5.96
CA HIS A 231 16.51 -8.56 -7.04
C HIS A 231 15.11 -8.00 -7.38
N ALA A 232 14.32 -7.62 -6.38
CA ALA A 232 13.04 -6.96 -6.60
C ALA A 232 13.20 -5.68 -7.45
N ILE A 233 14.18 -4.83 -7.09
CA ILE A 233 14.51 -3.60 -7.83
C ILE A 233 14.98 -3.92 -9.25
N LYS A 234 15.84 -4.93 -9.46
CA LYS A 234 16.29 -5.32 -10.80
C LYS A 234 15.12 -5.74 -11.70
N LEU A 235 14.14 -6.44 -11.16
CA LEU A 235 12.97 -6.92 -11.92
C LEU A 235 11.95 -5.82 -12.18
N ALA A 236 11.82 -4.83 -11.29
CA ALA A 236 10.88 -3.72 -11.41
C ALA A 236 11.51 -2.38 -10.94
N PRO A 237 12.48 -1.82 -11.70
CA PRO A 237 13.30 -0.69 -11.23
C PRO A 237 12.54 0.62 -11.09
N LYS A 238 11.36 0.73 -11.70
CA LYS A 238 10.49 1.91 -11.63
C LYS A 238 9.36 1.77 -10.61
N HIS A 239 9.38 0.73 -9.77
CA HIS A 239 8.38 0.57 -8.70
C HIS A 239 8.88 1.25 -7.42
N PRO A 240 8.23 2.34 -6.97
CA PRO A 240 8.73 3.15 -5.86
C PRO A 240 8.75 2.41 -4.52
N ASP A 241 7.83 1.45 -4.29
CA ASP A 241 7.76 0.69 -3.04
C ASP A 241 9.02 -0.15 -2.79
N HIS A 242 9.63 -0.69 -3.85
CA HIS A 242 10.91 -1.43 -3.72
C HIS A 242 12.03 -0.53 -3.21
N TRP A 243 12.07 0.72 -3.67
CA TRP A 243 13.05 1.70 -3.20
C TRP A 243 12.73 2.17 -1.78
N VAL A 244 11.46 2.33 -1.41
CA VAL A 244 11.07 2.66 -0.03
C VAL A 244 11.43 1.54 0.95
N ASN A 245 11.26 0.28 0.55
CA ASN A 245 11.71 -0.87 1.33
C ASN A 245 13.24 -0.85 1.53
N LEU A 246 13.99 -0.53 0.46
CA LEU A 246 15.44 -0.35 0.56
C LEU A 246 15.81 0.81 1.49
N ALA A 247 15.16 1.97 1.38
CA ALA A 247 15.41 3.11 2.26
C ALA A 247 15.14 2.76 3.74
N THR A 248 14.07 2.00 4.00
CA THR A 248 13.72 1.52 5.34
C THR A 248 14.79 0.57 5.88
N PHE A 249 15.32 -0.31 5.04
CA PHE A 249 16.44 -1.19 5.38
C PHE A 249 17.68 -0.37 5.78
N TYR A 250 18.11 0.59 4.95
CA TYR A 250 19.25 1.47 5.25
C TYR A 250 19.06 2.29 6.53
N LYS A 251 17.88 2.89 6.72
CA LYS A 251 17.55 3.67 7.92
C LYS A 251 17.74 2.83 9.19
N ARG A 252 17.30 1.57 9.19
CA ARG A 252 17.41 0.69 10.36
C ARG A 252 18.83 0.26 10.68
N LEU A 253 19.73 0.32 9.71
CA LEU A 253 21.16 0.11 9.89
C LEU A 253 21.89 1.37 10.36
N GLY A 254 21.17 2.48 10.58
CA GLY A 254 21.75 3.78 10.94
C GLY A 254 22.31 4.58 9.76
N LEU A 255 22.17 4.06 8.54
CA LEU A 255 22.63 4.69 7.30
C LEU A 255 21.59 5.69 6.77
N SER A 256 21.39 6.75 7.56
CA SER A 256 20.27 7.68 7.37
C SER A 256 20.42 8.53 6.10
N GLU A 257 21.64 8.95 5.73
CA GLU A 257 21.87 9.79 4.54
C GLU A 257 21.63 9.01 3.23
N GLU A 258 22.01 7.73 3.19
CA GLU A 258 21.72 6.83 2.09
C GLU A 258 20.20 6.59 1.97
N ALA A 259 19.52 6.37 3.10
CA ALA A 259 18.06 6.24 3.13
C ALA A 259 17.36 7.50 2.60
N LEU A 260 17.88 8.70 2.90
CA LEU A 260 17.37 9.96 2.36
C LEU A 260 17.51 10.02 0.83
N GLN A 261 18.67 9.67 0.28
CA GLN A 261 18.90 9.62 -1.17
C GLN A 261 17.94 8.63 -1.86
N ILE A 262 17.80 7.43 -1.29
CA ILE A 262 16.89 6.41 -1.82
C ILE A 262 15.44 6.90 -1.80
N ASN A 263 15.00 7.53 -0.71
CA ASN A 263 13.65 8.10 -0.62
C ASN A 263 13.41 9.24 -1.62
N ARG A 264 14.43 10.09 -1.89
CA ARG A 264 14.35 11.12 -2.94
C ARG A 264 14.14 10.51 -4.31
N TYR A 265 14.84 9.41 -4.62
CA TYR A 265 14.62 8.69 -5.87
C TYR A 265 13.24 8.02 -5.93
N ALA A 266 12.78 7.37 -4.85
CA ALA A 266 11.44 6.81 -4.79
C ALA A 266 10.33 7.86 -5.03
N LEU A 267 10.50 9.06 -4.45
CA LEU A 267 9.59 10.19 -4.66
C LEU A 267 9.68 10.78 -6.09
N SER A 268 10.80 10.60 -6.79
CA SER A 268 10.93 11.03 -8.19
C SER A 268 10.18 10.08 -9.14
N LEU A 269 10.12 8.78 -8.81
CA LEU A 269 9.32 7.77 -9.51
C LEU A 269 7.81 7.96 -9.30
N ASP A 270 7.38 8.23 -8.06
CA ASP A 270 6.01 8.62 -7.73
C ASP A 270 6.00 9.84 -6.81
N LYS A 271 5.70 11.00 -7.42
CA LYS A 271 5.62 12.27 -6.69
C LYS A 271 4.57 12.24 -5.58
N SER A 272 3.57 11.36 -5.66
CA SER A 272 2.47 11.23 -4.69
C SER A 272 2.77 10.28 -3.53
N HIS A 273 3.89 9.55 -3.59
CA HIS A 273 4.25 8.52 -2.62
C HIS A 273 4.41 9.09 -1.21
N VAL A 274 3.53 8.69 -0.29
CA VAL A 274 3.47 9.26 1.07
C VAL A 274 4.61 8.74 1.94
N VAL A 275 4.99 7.46 1.82
CA VAL A 275 6.04 6.87 2.65
C VAL A 275 7.42 7.45 2.31
N ALA A 276 7.80 7.50 1.03
CA ALA A 276 9.01 8.22 0.58
C ALA A 276 9.05 9.68 1.05
N LEU A 277 7.92 10.41 0.94
CA LEU A 277 7.84 11.79 1.40
C LEU A 277 8.04 11.90 2.93
N ALA A 278 7.49 10.97 3.70
CA ALA A 278 7.68 10.91 5.14
C ALA A 278 9.13 10.58 5.52
N GLY A 279 9.78 9.68 4.79
CA GLY A 279 11.21 9.38 4.98
C GLY A 279 12.10 10.61 4.74
N ILE A 280 11.77 11.46 3.76
CA ILE A 280 12.51 12.72 3.52
C ILE A 280 12.23 13.75 4.61
N LEU A 281 10.98 13.80 5.11
CA LEU A 281 10.58 14.71 6.19
C LEU A 281 11.40 14.49 7.47
N GLU A 282 11.81 13.26 7.77
CA GLU A 282 12.63 12.94 8.95
C GLU A 282 14.00 13.64 8.97
N HIS A 283 14.50 14.05 7.80
CA HIS A 283 15.77 14.78 7.65
C HIS A 283 15.60 16.29 7.49
N ALA A 284 14.35 16.76 7.38
CA ALA A 284 14.07 18.14 7.06
C ALA A 284 14.13 19.04 8.30
N GLN A 285 14.59 20.27 8.12
CA GLN A 285 14.67 21.29 9.17
C GLN A 285 14.04 22.61 8.73
N GLY A 286 13.75 23.49 9.69
CA GLY A 286 13.28 24.85 9.44
C GLY A 286 12.07 24.92 8.49
N ALA A 287 12.15 25.82 7.49
CA ALA A 287 11.09 26.03 6.52
C ALA A 287 10.79 24.79 5.66
N GLU A 288 11.80 23.95 5.38
CA GLU A 288 11.60 22.73 4.61
C GLU A 288 10.77 21.70 5.38
N PHE A 289 11.05 21.52 6.68
CA PHE A 289 10.27 20.66 7.55
C PHE A 289 8.79 21.04 7.53
N VAL A 290 8.49 22.32 7.73
CA VAL A 290 7.10 22.83 7.73
C VAL A 290 6.42 22.55 6.39
N ARG A 291 7.12 22.81 5.27
CA ARG A 291 6.60 22.56 3.91
C ARG A 291 6.30 21.07 3.68
N LEU A 292 7.23 20.19 4.02
CA LEU A 292 7.09 18.74 3.81
C LEU A 292 6.04 18.14 4.75
N LYS A 293 6.01 18.56 6.02
CA LYS A 293 5.00 18.14 7.00
C LYS A 293 3.60 18.48 6.51
N THR A 294 3.38 19.74 6.09
CA THR A 294 2.11 20.18 5.50
C THR A 294 1.71 19.32 4.30
N LYS A 295 2.67 18.96 3.44
CA LYS A 295 2.42 18.12 2.27
C LYS A 295 2.04 16.69 2.65
N VAL A 296 2.71 16.08 3.64
CA VAL A 296 2.39 14.75 4.17
C VAL A 296 0.99 14.76 4.80
N GLU A 297 0.72 15.73 5.68
CA GLU A 297 -0.57 15.87 6.36
C GLU A 297 -1.72 16.07 5.37
N ARG A 298 -1.53 16.93 4.36
CA ARG A 298 -2.54 17.16 3.32
C ARG A 298 -2.84 15.90 2.51
N ARG A 299 -1.84 15.05 2.23
CA ARG A 299 -2.04 13.77 1.52
C ARG A 299 -2.81 12.78 2.38
N ARG A 300 -2.42 12.65 3.64
CA ARG A 300 -3.09 11.80 4.63
C ARG A 300 -4.54 12.23 4.87
N ALA A 301 -4.78 13.54 4.96
CA ALA A 301 -6.12 14.12 5.12
C ALA A 301 -7.03 13.87 3.91
N LYS A 302 -6.48 13.73 2.70
CA LYS A 302 -7.24 13.46 1.47
C LYS A 302 -7.40 11.96 1.15
N ASN A 303 -6.78 11.09 1.94
CA ASN A 303 -6.88 9.65 1.74
C ASN A 303 -8.02 9.09 2.63
N PRO A 304 -9.17 8.69 2.06
CA PRO A 304 -10.29 8.18 2.85
C PRO A 304 -9.89 7.01 3.74
N TYR A 305 -9.01 6.15 3.27
CA TYR A 305 -8.60 4.96 3.99
C TYR A 305 -7.55 5.21 5.06
N TYR A 306 -6.75 6.27 4.90
CA TYR A 306 -5.93 6.73 6.00
C TYR A 306 -6.80 7.23 7.16
N GLN A 307 -7.88 7.97 6.87
CA GLN A 307 -8.85 8.38 7.90
C GLN A 307 -9.56 7.15 8.48
N PHE A 308 -9.97 6.19 7.64
CA PHE A 308 -10.57 4.93 8.10
C PHE A 308 -9.66 4.16 9.06
N ALA A 309 -8.38 4.03 8.73
CA ALA A 309 -7.37 3.40 9.58
C ALA A 309 -7.24 4.10 10.95
N LEU A 310 -7.24 5.44 10.97
CA LEU A 310 -7.25 6.19 12.23
C LEU A 310 -8.54 5.96 13.02
N ALA A 311 -9.69 5.86 12.35
CA ALA A 311 -10.96 5.53 13.00
C ALA A 311 -10.95 4.13 13.63
N GLN A 312 -10.41 3.13 12.92
CA GLN A 312 -10.27 1.76 13.44
C GLN A 312 -9.38 1.73 14.68
N ARG A 313 -8.23 2.40 14.62
CA ARG A 313 -7.32 2.53 15.76
C ARG A 313 -8.01 3.18 16.96
N ALA A 314 -8.65 4.32 16.74
CA ALA A 314 -9.34 5.04 17.80
C ALA A 314 -10.45 4.17 18.41
N PHE A 315 -11.20 3.44 17.59
CA PHE A 315 -12.23 2.50 18.06
C PHE A 315 -11.64 1.37 18.91
N GLU A 316 -10.54 0.75 18.47
CA GLU A 316 -9.83 -0.29 19.20
C GLU A 316 -9.31 0.18 20.57
N TYR A 317 -8.79 1.40 20.64
CA TYR A 317 -8.38 2.03 21.91
C TYR A 317 -9.54 2.71 22.67
N SER A 318 -10.80 2.44 22.29
CA SER A 318 -12.00 3.00 22.93
C SER A 318 -12.09 4.54 22.92
N GLN A 319 -11.39 5.21 22.01
CA GLN A 319 -11.41 6.65 21.78
C GLN A 319 -12.58 7.03 20.86
N MET A 320 -13.82 6.85 21.35
CA MET A 320 -15.03 6.87 20.52
C MET A 320 -15.26 8.18 19.75
N ALA A 321 -15.01 9.34 20.37
CA ALA A 321 -15.18 10.64 19.72
C ALA A 321 -14.20 10.84 18.54
N GLU A 322 -12.96 10.39 18.70
CA GLU A 322 -11.94 10.44 17.65
C GLU A 322 -12.26 9.42 16.53
N ALA A 323 -12.77 8.24 16.89
CA ALA A 323 -13.24 7.25 15.94
C ALA A 323 -14.37 7.80 15.05
N LEU A 324 -15.38 8.43 15.64
CA LEU A 324 -16.47 9.10 14.91
C LEU A 324 -15.96 10.21 13.99
N PHE A 325 -15.07 11.06 14.50
CA PHE A 325 -14.50 12.14 13.72
C PHE A 325 -13.78 11.64 12.45
N PHE A 326 -12.95 10.60 12.59
CA PHE A 326 -12.20 10.07 11.46
C PHE A 326 -13.06 9.25 10.50
N ILE A 327 -14.07 8.50 10.98
CA ILE A 327 -14.96 7.76 10.08
C ILE A 327 -15.85 8.70 9.27
N ASP A 328 -16.29 9.82 9.85
CA ASP A 328 -17.04 10.84 9.12
C ASP A 328 -16.20 11.53 8.04
N ARG A 329 -14.92 11.81 8.32
CA ARG A 329 -13.99 12.29 7.29
C ARG A 329 -13.80 11.28 6.16
N SER A 330 -13.72 9.99 6.51
CA SER A 330 -13.61 8.91 5.53
C SER A 330 -14.84 8.86 4.61
N LEU A 331 -16.04 8.92 5.19
CA LEU A 331 -17.32 8.97 4.46
C LEU A 331 -17.50 10.25 3.63
N ALA A 332 -16.97 11.39 4.09
CA ALA A 332 -16.99 12.64 3.32
C ALA A 332 -16.15 12.56 2.04
N LEU A 333 -15.02 11.84 2.09
CA LEU A 333 -14.11 11.62 0.97
C LEU A 333 -14.60 10.50 0.02
N GLU A 334 -15.19 9.43 0.56
CA GLU A 334 -15.73 8.30 -0.20
C GLU A 334 -17.08 7.84 0.37
N ARG A 335 -18.15 8.38 -0.20
CA ARG A 335 -19.52 8.30 0.32
C ARG A 335 -20.23 6.96 0.17
N ARG A 336 -19.64 6.00 -0.55
CA ARG A 336 -20.30 4.75 -0.95
C ARG A 336 -19.54 3.51 -0.52
N ASN A 337 -18.58 3.66 0.40
CA ASN A 337 -17.84 2.53 0.92
C ASN A 337 -18.62 1.90 2.07
N HIS A 338 -19.21 0.73 1.85
CA HIS A 338 -20.03 0.04 2.85
C HIS A 338 -19.26 -0.28 4.14
N ARG A 339 -17.94 -0.47 4.07
CA ARG A 339 -17.09 -0.75 5.24
C ARG A 339 -16.97 0.45 6.17
N PHE A 340 -17.03 1.66 5.62
CA PHE A 340 -16.98 2.87 6.44
C PHE A 340 -18.26 3.03 7.24
N PHE A 341 -19.40 2.73 6.62
CA PHE A 341 -20.69 2.66 7.29
C PHE A 341 -20.76 1.54 8.34
N GLU A 342 -20.22 0.36 8.05
CA GLU A 342 -20.10 -0.75 9.02
C GLU A 342 -19.34 -0.33 10.28
N LEU A 343 -18.16 0.30 10.13
CA LEU A 343 -17.40 0.78 11.29
C LEU A 343 -18.14 1.89 12.02
N LYS A 344 -18.77 2.84 11.32
CA LYS A 344 -19.57 3.90 11.95
C LYS A 344 -20.73 3.30 12.76
N GLY A 345 -21.44 2.32 12.21
CA GLY A 345 -22.51 1.60 12.90
C GLY A 345 -22.01 0.86 14.14
N SER A 346 -20.83 0.22 14.05
CA SER A 346 -20.19 -0.43 15.21
C SER A 346 -19.84 0.57 16.32
N ILE A 347 -19.25 1.71 15.96
CA ILE A 347 -18.90 2.77 16.91
C ILE A 347 -20.16 3.32 17.59
N LEU A 348 -21.20 3.65 16.82
CA LEU A 348 -22.46 4.18 17.35
C LEU A 348 -23.21 3.18 18.22
N LYS A 349 -23.22 1.89 17.84
CA LYS A 349 -23.79 0.81 18.65
C LYS A 349 -23.07 0.71 20.00
N SER A 350 -21.73 0.83 20.02
CA SER A 350 -20.95 0.81 21.27
C SER A 350 -21.20 2.02 22.18
N LEU A 351 -21.70 3.13 21.61
CA LEU A 351 -22.14 4.33 22.32
C LEU A 351 -23.62 4.28 22.73
N ASN A 352 -24.33 3.18 22.45
CA ASN A 352 -25.77 3.04 22.62
C ASN A 352 -26.63 3.99 21.76
N ASN A 353 -26.04 4.61 20.72
CA ASN A 353 -26.77 5.42 19.74
C ASN A 353 -27.39 4.50 18.67
N TYR A 354 -28.37 3.69 19.08
CA TYR A 354 -28.89 2.59 18.25
C TYR A 354 -29.59 3.07 16.97
N GLU A 355 -30.30 4.20 17.00
CA GLU A 355 -30.97 4.76 15.82
C GLU A 355 -29.97 5.16 14.72
N GLU A 356 -28.91 5.88 15.08
CA GLU A 356 -27.87 6.27 14.12
C GLU A 356 -27.03 5.06 13.67
N ALA A 357 -26.82 4.09 14.56
CA ALA A 357 -26.18 2.83 14.22
C ALA A 357 -26.99 2.08 13.16
N TYR A 358 -28.33 2.03 13.32
CA TYR A 358 -29.24 1.40 12.38
C TYR A 358 -29.13 2.03 10.99
N SER A 359 -29.23 3.37 10.92
CA SER A 359 -29.07 4.10 9.65
C SER A 359 -27.70 3.85 9.00
N SER A 360 -26.65 3.71 9.81
CA SER A 360 -25.31 3.37 9.30
C SER A 360 -25.30 1.96 8.70
N TYR A 361 -25.85 0.96 9.38
CA TYR A 361 -25.91 -0.41 8.84
C TYR A 361 -26.85 -0.55 7.64
N GLU A 362 -27.94 0.22 7.55
CA GLU A 362 -28.76 0.29 6.33
C GLU A 362 -27.95 0.80 5.14
N ASN A 363 -27.17 1.87 5.34
CA ASN A 363 -26.27 2.36 4.30
C ASN A 363 -25.21 1.33 3.92
N ALA A 364 -24.63 0.62 4.91
CA ALA A 364 -23.72 -0.49 4.64
C ALA A 364 -24.39 -1.59 3.79
N LEU A 365 -25.62 -1.97 4.12
CA LEU A 365 -26.42 -2.94 3.37
C LEU A 365 -26.70 -2.47 1.93
N ASN A 366 -27.06 -1.19 1.76
CA ASN A 366 -27.36 -0.58 0.46
C ASN A 366 -26.14 -0.57 -0.47
N PHE A 367 -24.95 -0.31 0.07
CA PHE A 367 -23.70 -0.28 -0.71
C PHE A 367 -22.98 -1.63 -0.79
N ALA A 368 -23.43 -2.65 -0.04
CA ALA A 368 -22.87 -4.00 -0.10
C ALA A 368 -23.06 -4.65 -1.48
N LYS A 369 -22.02 -5.31 -1.98
CA LYS A 369 -21.99 -5.89 -3.33
C LYS A 369 -22.21 -7.39 -3.36
N THR A 370 -21.91 -8.09 -2.27
CA THR A 370 -22.00 -9.54 -2.19
C THR A 370 -23.16 -9.98 -1.28
N PRO A 371 -23.78 -11.14 -1.54
CA PRO A 371 -24.80 -11.70 -0.66
C PRO A 371 -24.31 -11.91 0.77
N ALA A 372 -23.04 -12.31 0.95
CA ALA A 372 -22.44 -12.53 2.26
C ALA A 372 -22.29 -11.22 3.06
N GLU A 373 -21.87 -10.12 2.42
CA GLU A 373 -21.85 -8.79 3.06
C GLU A 373 -23.27 -8.36 3.44
N LYS A 374 -24.24 -8.50 2.53
CA LYS A 374 -25.64 -8.16 2.80
C LYS A 374 -26.21 -8.93 3.98
N GLN A 375 -25.99 -10.24 4.03
CA GLN A 375 -26.42 -11.08 5.14
C GLN A 375 -25.74 -10.70 6.46
N ARG A 376 -24.45 -10.30 6.42
CA ARG A 376 -23.76 -9.79 7.61
C ARG A 376 -24.43 -8.53 8.13
N TYR A 377 -24.71 -7.56 7.27
CA TYR A 377 -25.34 -6.30 7.68
C TYR A 377 -26.79 -6.46 8.10
N GLN A 378 -27.54 -7.37 7.47
CA GLN A 378 -28.89 -7.69 7.91
C GLN A 378 -28.91 -8.21 9.35
N ARG A 379 -27.98 -9.10 9.72
CA ARG A 379 -27.88 -9.58 11.10
C ARG A 379 -27.62 -8.46 12.12
N GLU A 380 -26.80 -7.46 11.76
CA GLU A 380 -26.56 -6.31 12.63
C GLU A 380 -27.81 -5.43 12.79
N LEU A 381 -28.60 -5.26 11.72
CA LEU A 381 -29.89 -4.56 11.77
C LEU A 381 -30.89 -5.30 12.65
N ASP A 382 -31.01 -6.62 12.50
CA ASP A 382 -31.92 -7.44 13.30
C ASP A 382 -31.60 -7.34 14.81
N VAL A 383 -30.31 -7.29 15.17
CA VAL A 383 -29.86 -7.07 16.55
C VAL A 383 -30.26 -5.68 17.06
N LEU A 384 -30.10 -4.64 16.24
CA LEU A 384 -30.47 -3.28 16.60
C LEU A 384 -31.98 -3.10 16.77
N ASP A 385 -32.78 -3.78 15.95
CA ASP A 385 -34.25 -3.80 16.10
C ASP A 385 -34.67 -4.37 17.47
N GLN A 386 -34.02 -5.43 17.94
CA GLN A 386 -34.28 -5.99 19.27
C GLN A 386 -33.94 -5.01 20.39
N LEU A 387 -32.81 -4.31 20.26
CA LEU A 387 -32.35 -3.30 21.23
C LEU A 387 -33.27 -2.08 21.26
N LEU A 388 -33.73 -1.60 20.10
CA LEU A 388 -34.64 -0.45 19.98
C LEU A 388 -36.05 -0.78 20.49
N THR A 389 -36.51 -2.02 20.31
CA THR A 389 -37.84 -2.47 20.77
C THR A 389 -37.87 -2.95 22.22
N GLY A 390 -36.72 -2.96 22.91
CA GLY A 390 -36.61 -3.36 24.32
C GLY A 390 -36.83 -4.85 24.58
N LYS A 391 -36.65 -5.71 23.56
CA LYS A 391 -36.81 -7.18 23.65
C LYS A 391 -35.48 -7.91 23.87
N ALA A 392 -34.59 -7.34 24.69
CA ALA A 392 -33.29 -7.92 25.01
C ALA A 392 -33.39 -9.05 26.04
#